data_AF-A0A2C1JZY0-F1
#
_entry.id   AF-A0A2C1JZY0-F1
#
_cell.length_a   1.000
_cell.length_b   1.000
_cell.length_c   1.000
_cell.angle_alpha   90.00
_cell.angle_beta   90.00
_cell.angle_gamma   90.00
#
_symmetry.space_group_name_H-M   'P 1'
#
loop_
_entity.id
_entity.type
_entity.pdbx_description
1 polymer ?
#
loop_
_entity_poly.entity_id
_entity_poly.type
_entity_poly.pdbx_seq_one_letter_code
_entity_poly.pdbx_strand_id
1 'polypeptide(L)'
;MTYQKGDWEKDFEEAVKLHQKAIDGDQQAAKKAYDILKKIKLQAMNYSIVEAYFGSSSALIARDHPDLIEKMNLAKRGLKALDKAVKAEPNHTEIRILRANVAYRLPEMYFKRTKTAIEDFQFLISDYEKKKTDISKDQYCEFLLNLGSSYQTIGDSENAENTWEKLLKINSGKYKKLVEQARKTGGE
;
A
#
# COMPACT_ATOMS: atom_id res chain seq x y z
N MET A 1 -27.09 5.11 15.22
CA MET A 1 -26.53 4.18 16.22
C MET A 1 -25.18 4.73 16.63
N THR A 2 -25.09 5.24 17.84
CA THR A 2 -23.87 5.81 18.43
C THR A 2 -22.96 4.65 18.81
N TYR A 3 -21.87 4.45 18.06
CA TYR A 3 -20.88 3.42 18.35
C TYR A 3 -20.14 3.81 19.63
N GLN A 4 -20.18 2.92 20.63
CA GLN A 4 -19.44 3.06 21.87
C GLN A 4 -17.95 3.00 21.53
N LYS A 5 -17.24 4.10 21.83
CA LYS A 5 -15.79 4.27 21.63
C LYS A 5 -15.06 3.10 22.29
N GLY A 6 -14.55 2.16 21.50
CA GLY A 6 -13.91 0.96 22.04
C GLY A 6 -12.55 1.28 22.64
N ASP A 7 -12.13 0.56 23.69
CA ASP A 7 -10.81 0.72 24.33
C ASP A 7 -9.62 0.50 23.38
N TRP A 8 -9.88 -0.02 22.17
CA TRP A 8 -8.87 -0.36 21.17
C TRP A 8 -8.36 0.81 20.32
N GLU A 9 -9.03 1.97 20.33
CA GLU A 9 -8.65 3.11 19.47
C GLU A 9 -7.22 3.61 19.77
N LYS A 10 -6.82 3.65 21.04
CA LYS A 10 -5.46 4.05 21.43
C LYS A 10 -4.41 3.05 20.93
N ASP A 11 -4.71 1.76 21.07
CA ASP A 11 -3.84 0.69 20.57
C ASP A 11 -3.77 0.73 19.04
N PHE A 12 -4.86 1.13 18.36
CA PHE A 12 -4.87 1.31 16.91
C PHE A 12 -3.98 2.47 16.47
N GLU A 13 -4.09 3.63 17.12
CA GLU A 13 -3.19 4.77 16.87
C GLU A 13 -1.72 4.40 17.09
N GLU A 14 -1.41 3.61 18.13
CA GLU A 14 -0.06 3.10 18.35
C GLU A 14 0.37 2.15 17.23
N ALA A 15 -0.51 1.23 16.82
CA ALA A 15 -0.21 0.29 15.75
C ALA A 15 0.02 0.99 14.40
N VAL A 16 -0.70 2.07 14.09
CA VAL A 16 -0.47 2.90 12.89
C VAL A 16 0.91 3.57 12.94
N LYS A 17 1.32 4.10 14.10
CA LYS A 17 2.67 4.67 14.28
C LYS A 17 3.77 3.61 14.12
N LEU A 18 3.56 2.41 14.66
CA LEU A 18 4.48 1.29 14.52
C LEU A 18 4.53 0.79 13.06
N HIS A 19 3.39 0.76 12.38
CA HIS A 19 3.28 0.40 10.97
C HIS A 19 4.10 1.35 10.08
N GLN A 20 4.05 2.66 10.35
CA GLN A 20 4.89 3.62 9.63
C GLN A 20 6.39 3.32 9.82
N LYS A 21 6.83 3.09 11.06
CA LYS A 21 8.24 2.69 11.33
C LYS A 21 8.62 1.39 10.63
N ALA A 22 7.68 0.46 10.50
CA ALA A 22 7.89 -0.80 9.81
C ALA A 22 8.03 -0.66 8.28
N ILE A 23 7.33 0.31 7.69
CA ILE A 23 7.55 0.73 6.29
C ILE A 23 8.99 1.25 6.13
N ASP A 24 9.47 2.03 7.10
CA ASP A 24 10.82 2.60 7.11
C ASP A 24 11.94 1.58 7.44
N GLY A 25 11.56 0.31 7.70
CA GLY A 25 12.48 -0.82 7.85
C GLY A 25 12.60 -1.40 9.26
N ASP A 26 11.88 -0.87 10.25
CA ASP A 26 11.91 -1.40 11.61
C ASP A 26 11.14 -2.74 11.72
N GLN A 27 11.89 -3.85 11.75
CA GLN A 27 11.34 -5.20 11.86
C GLN A 27 10.62 -5.45 13.19
N GLN A 28 11.09 -4.85 14.28
CA GLN A 28 10.43 -5.01 15.59
C GLN A 28 9.10 -4.27 15.61
N ALA A 29 9.05 -3.08 15.00
CA ALA A 29 7.81 -2.35 14.83
C ALA A 29 6.82 -3.11 13.94
N ALA A 30 7.29 -3.79 12.89
CA ALA A 30 6.44 -4.63 12.03
C ALA A 30 5.72 -5.72 12.85
N LYS A 31 6.48 -6.45 13.68
CA LYS A 31 5.95 -7.48 14.55
C LYS A 31 4.94 -6.93 15.56
N LYS A 32 5.29 -5.84 16.25
CA LYS A 32 4.40 -5.20 17.23
C LYS A 32 3.11 -4.68 16.61
N ALA A 33 3.19 -3.98 15.47
CA ALA A 33 2.02 -3.51 14.74
C ALA A 33 1.09 -4.66 14.37
N TYR A 34 1.65 -5.74 13.79
CA TYR A 34 0.88 -6.93 13.44
C TYR A 34 0.19 -7.56 14.65
N ASP A 35 0.90 -7.75 15.76
CA ASP A 35 0.36 -8.39 16.97
C ASP A 35 -0.77 -7.56 17.61
N ILE A 36 -0.62 -6.23 17.64
CA ILE A 36 -1.66 -5.32 18.13
C ILE A 36 -2.88 -5.39 17.20
N LEU A 37 -2.69 -5.20 15.89
CA LEU A 37 -3.79 -5.20 14.92
C LEU A 37 -4.52 -6.54 14.84
N LYS A 38 -3.81 -7.65 15.05
CA LYS A 38 -4.42 -8.98 15.15
C LYS A 38 -5.40 -9.08 16.31
N LYS A 39 -5.11 -8.44 17.46
CA LYS A 39 -6.02 -8.37 18.62
C LYS A 39 -7.19 -7.43 18.36
N ILE A 40 -6.90 -6.22 17.89
CA ILE A 40 -7.91 -5.18 17.62
C ILE A 40 -8.95 -5.67 16.60
N LYS A 41 -8.52 -6.38 15.55
CA LYS A 41 -9.41 -6.91 14.53
C LYS A 41 -10.51 -7.84 15.09
N LEU A 42 -10.29 -8.50 16.22
CA LEU A 42 -11.31 -9.32 16.90
C LEU A 42 -12.36 -8.47 17.62
N GLN A 43 -12.01 -7.25 18.02
CA GLN A 43 -12.88 -6.30 18.72
C GLN A 43 -13.59 -5.34 17.75
N ALA A 44 -12.92 -5.01 16.64
CA ALA A 44 -13.33 -4.01 15.66
C ALA A 44 -13.71 -4.63 14.31
N MET A 45 -14.48 -5.72 14.31
CA MET A 45 -14.79 -6.52 13.10
C MET A 45 -15.47 -5.74 11.94
N ASN A 46 -16.07 -4.58 12.25
CA ASN A 46 -16.81 -3.75 11.29
C ASN A 46 -16.03 -2.52 10.80
N TYR A 47 -14.77 -2.36 11.17
CA TYR A 47 -13.95 -1.20 10.75
C TYR A 47 -13.00 -1.62 9.62
N SER A 48 -13.31 -1.20 8.39
CA SER A 48 -12.53 -1.57 7.20
C SER A 48 -11.09 -1.09 7.27
N ILE A 49 -10.86 0.08 7.89
CA ILE A 49 -9.51 0.62 8.08
C ILE A 49 -8.65 -0.26 9.00
N VAL A 50 -9.22 -0.86 10.05
CA VAL A 50 -8.53 -1.81 10.92
C VAL A 50 -8.15 -3.08 10.14
N GLU A 51 -9.08 -3.60 9.34
CA GLU A 51 -8.84 -4.74 8.45
C GLU A 51 -7.71 -4.43 7.44
N ALA A 52 -7.68 -3.21 6.88
CA ALA A 52 -6.66 -2.76 5.95
C ALA A 52 -5.27 -2.68 6.60
N TYR A 53 -5.16 -2.05 7.76
CA TYR A 53 -3.90 -1.97 8.51
C TYR A 53 -3.40 -3.33 8.97
N PHE A 54 -4.30 -4.22 9.41
CA PHE A 54 -3.97 -5.62 9.68
C PHE A 54 -3.41 -6.31 8.42
N GLY A 55 -4.05 -6.08 7.27
CA GLY A 55 -3.62 -6.64 6.00
C GLY A 55 -2.22 -6.16 5.59
N SER A 56 -1.99 -4.85 5.69
CA SER A 56 -0.70 -4.25 5.40
C SER A 56 0.40 -4.71 6.36
N SER A 57 0.11 -4.76 7.66
CA SER A 57 1.05 -5.28 8.67
C SER A 57 1.37 -6.76 8.47
N SER A 58 0.41 -7.56 7.98
CA SER A 58 0.65 -8.96 7.60
C SER A 58 1.69 -9.07 6.49
N ALA A 59 1.63 -8.19 5.48
CA ALA A 59 2.62 -8.16 4.40
C ALA A 59 3.99 -7.66 4.88
N LEU A 60 4.03 -6.70 5.81
CA LEU A 60 5.27 -6.22 6.41
C LEU A 60 5.98 -7.33 7.21
N ILE A 61 5.27 -8.09 8.04
CA ILE A 61 5.92 -9.21 8.76
C ILE A 61 6.27 -10.37 7.82
N ALA A 62 5.57 -10.53 6.69
CA ALA A 62 5.94 -11.51 5.67
C ALA A 62 7.32 -11.20 5.08
N ARG A 63 7.62 -9.92 4.82
CA ARG A 63 8.90 -9.47 4.23
C ARG A 63 10.09 -10.06 4.96
N ASP A 64 10.05 -10.01 6.29
CA ASP A 64 11.14 -10.34 7.19
C ASP A 64 11.06 -11.79 7.75
N HIS A 65 10.08 -12.59 7.33
CA HIS A 65 9.89 -13.94 7.84
C HIS A 65 10.92 -14.93 7.25
N PRO A 66 11.61 -15.76 8.08
CA PRO A 66 12.65 -16.67 7.60
C PRO A 66 12.10 -17.89 6.86
N ASP A 67 10.91 -18.36 7.26
CA ASP A 67 10.24 -19.47 6.58
C ASP A 67 9.44 -18.98 5.37
N LEU A 68 9.74 -19.56 4.20
CA LEU A 68 9.15 -19.16 2.91
C LEU A 68 7.65 -19.48 2.82
N ILE A 69 7.20 -20.58 3.43
CA ILE A 69 5.79 -20.98 3.41
C ILE A 69 4.98 -19.97 4.22
N GLU A 70 5.45 -19.63 5.42
CA GLU A 70 4.83 -18.63 6.27
C GLU A 70 4.88 -17.23 5.66
N LYS A 71 5.98 -16.86 4.99
CA LYS A 71 6.07 -15.63 4.19
C LYS A 71 4.95 -15.57 3.15
N MET A 72 4.74 -16.64 2.38
CA MET A 72 3.66 -16.71 1.39
C MET A 72 2.26 -16.66 2.04
N ASN A 73 2.07 -17.36 3.16
CA ASN A 73 0.79 -17.38 3.89
C ASN A 73 0.44 -16.00 4.45
N LEU A 74 1.42 -15.30 5.02
CA LEU A 74 1.28 -13.96 5.57
C LEU A 74 0.95 -12.94 4.47
N ALA A 75 1.66 -12.99 3.35
CA ALA A 75 1.38 -12.11 2.20
C ALA A 75 -0.04 -12.33 1.64
N LYS A 76 -0.44 -13.61 1.42
CA LYS A 76 -1.80 -13.94 0.96
C LYS A 76 -2.88 -13.50 1.94
N ARG A 77 -2.64 -13.67 3.24
CA ARG A 77 -3.54 -13.19 4.31
C ARG A 77 -3.67 -11.68 4.27
N GLY A 78 -2.56 -10.97 4.08
CA GLY A 78 -2.52 -9.52 3.95
C GLY A 78 -3.36 -9.01 2.78
N LEU A 79 -3.14 -9.60 1.59
CA LEU A 79 -3.91 -9.27 0.38
C LEU A 79 -5.41 -9.52 0.55
N LYS A 80 -5.80 -10.66 1.13
CA LYS A 80 -7.22 -10.97 1.36
C LYS A 80 -7.90 -9.93 2.27
N ALA A 81 -7.20 -9.48 3.30
CA ALA A 81 -7.69 -8.44 4.21
C ALA A 81 -7.84 -7.09 3.49
N LEU A 82 -6.85 -6.68 2.71
CA LEU A 82 -6.88 -5.44 1.94
C LEU A 82 -7.98 -5.45 0.86
N ASP A 83 -8.16 -6.56 0.16
CA ASP A 83 -9.23 -6.72 -0.83
C ASP A 83 -10.61 -6.63 -0.18
N LYS A 84 -10.78 -7.24 1.00
CA LYS A 84 -12.02 -7.12 1.79
C LYS A 84 -12.26 -5.67 2.21
N ALA A 85 -11.24 -4.97 2.68
CA ALA A 85 -11.36 -3.58 3.12
C ALA A 85 -11.74 -2.63 1.98
N VAL A 86 -11.10 -2.74 0.80
CA VAL A 86 -11.50 -1.94 -0.37
C VAL A 86 -12.88 -2.32 -0.88
N LYS A 87 -13.27 -3.60 -0.83
CA LYS A 87 -14.63 -3.99 -1.21
C LYS A 87 -15.69 -3.36 -0.31
N ALA A 88 -15.41 -3.23 0.98
CA ALA A 88 -16.31 -2.61 1.95
C ALA A 88 -16.38 -1.08 1.77
N GLU A 89 -15.23 -0.43 1.58
CA GLU A 89 -15.11 1.02 1.48
C GLU A 89 -14.28 1.42 0.24
N PRO A 90 -14.87 1.32 -0.97
CA PRO A 90 -14.12 1.46 -2.22
C PRO A 90 -13.59 2.86 -2.48
N ASN A 91 -14.06 3.88 -1.76
CA ASN A 91 -13.60 5.25 -1.94
C ASN A 91 -12.74 5.75 -0.78
N HIS A 92 -12.37 4.87 0.18
CA HIS A 92 -11.55 5.27 1.31
C HIS A 92 -10.09 5.36 0.89
N THR A 93 -9.57 6.59 0.81
CA THR A 93 -8.23 6.92 0.30
C THR A 93 -7.14 6.12 0.99
N GLU A 94 -7.12 6.11 2.32
CA GLU A 94 -6.07 5.43 3.09
C GLU A 94 -6.04 3.91 2.88
N ILE A 95 -7.20 3.25 2.79
CA ILE A 95 -7.30 1.81 2.50
C ILE A 95 -6.71 1.51 1.12
N ARG A 96 -6.99 2.37 0.12
CA ARG A 96 -6.40 2.24 -1.22
C ARG A 96 -4.90 2.49 -1.23
N ILE A 97 -4.39 3.43 -0.45
CA ILE A 97 -2.94 3.64 -0.28
C ILE A 97 -2.28 2.36 0.26
N LEU A 98 -2.87 1.75 1.30
CA LEU A 98 -2.34 0.51 1.89
C LEU A 98 -2.35 -0.63 0.86
N ARG A 99 -3.43 -0.80 0.11
CA ARG A 99 -3.54 -1.86 -0.90
C ARG A 99 -2.62 -1.65 -2.09
N ALA A 100 -2.53 -0.43 -2.62
CA ALA A 100 -1.64 -0.07 -3.73
C ALA A 100 -0.19 -0.44 -3.41
N ASN A 101 0.30 0.02 -2.25
CA ASN A 101 1.69 -0.19 -1.84
C ASN A 101 2.02 -1.65 -1.59
N VAL A 102 1.11 -2.41 -0.97
CA VAL A 102 1.33 -3.85 -0.75
C VAL A 102 1.29 -4.61 -2.07
N ALA A 103 0.31 -4.33 -2.93
CA ALA A 103 0.19 -4.96 -4.24
C ALA A 103 1.41 -4.70 -5.13
N TYR A 104 1.92 -3.46 -5.10
CA TYR A 104 3.09 -3.02 -5.86
C TYR A 104 4.38 -3.74 -5.44
N ARG A 105 4.58 -3.97 -4.14
CA ARG A 105 5.83 -4.54 -3.60
C ARG A 105 5.90 -6.06 -3.66
N LEU A 106 4.83 -6.74 -4.06
CA LEU A 106 4.79 -8.19 -4.13
C LEU A 106 5.25 -8.66 -5.53
N PRO A 107 6.09 -9.71 -5.61
CA PRO A 107 6.59 -10.18 -6.90
C PRO A 107 5.46 -10.59 -7.85
N GLU A 108 5.46 -10.05 -9.07
CA GLU A 108 4.37 -10.25 -10.02
C GLU A 108 4.25 -11.72 -10.41
N MET A 109 5.39 -12.40 -10.56
CA MET A 109 5.47 -13.82 -10.92
C MET A 109 4.65 -14.73 -10.01
N TYR A 110 4.55 -14.41 -8.71
CA TYR A 110 3.86 -15.26 -7.72
C TYR A 110 2.47 -14.75 -7.36
N PHE A 111 2.27 -13.43 -7.28
CA PHE A 111 1.05 -12.85 -6.71
C PHE A 111 0.11 -12.26 -7.76
N LYS A 112 0.62 -11.86 -8.94
CA LYS A 112 -0.18 -11.26 -10.03
C LYS A 112 -1.00 -10.05 -9.58
N ARG A 113 -0.37 -9.14 -8.83
CA ARG A 113 -1.02 -8.01 -8.14
C ARG A 113 -0.74 -6.66 -8.77
N THR A 114 0.10 -6.60 -9.79
CA THR A 114 0.46 -5.33 -10.46
C THR A 114 -0.76 -4.62 -11.02
N LYS A 115 -1.74 -5.34 -11.58
CA LYS A 115 -3.01 -4.74 -12.05
C LYS A 115 -3.81 -4.10 -10.91
N THR A 116 -3.81 -4.67 -9.71
CA THR A 116 -4.46 -4.05 -8.56
C THR A 116 -3.72 -2.79 -8.10
N ALA A 117 -2.39 -2.81 -8.13
CA ALA A 117 -1.60 -1.62 -7.84
C ALA A 117 -1.91 -0.48 -8.83
N ILE A 118 -2.01 -0.80 -10.12
CA ILE A 118 -2.41 0.16 -11.17
C ILE A 118 -3.79 0.78 -10.86
N GLU A 119 -4.80 -0.06 -10.57
CA GLU A 119 -6.16 0.41 -10.23
C GLU A 119 -6.14 1.42 -9.07
N ASP A 120 -5.45 1.07 -7.98
CA ASP A 120 -5.42 1.92 -6.79
C ASP A 120 -4.60 3.19 -7.00
N PHE A 121 -3.44 3.12 -7.66
CA PHE A 121 -2.66 4.32 -7.96
C PHE A 121 -3.40 5.27 -8.91
N GLN A 122 -4.10 4.76 -9.92
CA GLN A 122 -4.95 5.57 -10.80
C GLN A 122 -6.06 6.28 -10.00
N PHE A 123 -6.73 5.57 -9.09
CA PHE A 123 -7.71 6.16 -8.20
C PHE A 123 -7.11 7.31 -7.38
N LEU A 124 -5.98 7.06 -6.71
CA LEU A 124 -5.34 8.02 -5.80
C LEU A 124 -4.83 9.26 -6.55
N ILE A 125 -4.25 9.07 -7.74
CA ILE A 125 -3.84 10.16 -8.63
C ILE A 125 -5.05 11.00 -9.04
N SER A 126 -6.15 10.36 -9.47
CA SER A 126 -7.35 11.08 -9.89
C SER A 126 -7.97 11.89 -8.76
N ASP A 127 -7.96 11.35 -7.55
CA ASP A 127 -8.49 12.01 -6.36
C ASP A 127 -7.65 13.22 -5.93
N TYR A 128 -6.32 13.12 -6.01
CA TYR A 128 -5.43 14.27 -5.81
C TYR A 128 -5.70 15.38 -6.83
N GLU A 129 -5.80 15.03 -8.12
CA GLU A 129 -6.03 16.00 -9.19
C GLU A 129 -7.39 16.70 -9.08
N LYS A 130 -8.39 15.99 -8.57
CA LYS A 130 -9.72 16.53 -8.29
C LYS A 130 -9.82 17.26 -6.94
N LYS A 131 -8.72 17.34 -6.17
CA LYS A 131 -8.67 17.94 -4.83
C LYS A 131 -9.70 17.34 -3.85
N LYS A 132 -9.89 16.03 -3.91
CA LYS A 132 -10.86 15.29 -3.09
C LYS A 132 -10.28 14.70 -1.81
N THR A 133 -8.97 14.79 -1.63
CA THR A 133 -8.22 14.10 -0.58
C THR A 133 -7.08 14.97 -0.08
N ASP A 134 -6.56 14.64 1.11
CA ASP A 134 -5.39 15.28 1.71
C ASP A 134 -4.05 14.65 1.24
N ILE A 135 -4.05 13.99 0.08
CA ILE A 135 -2.82 13.46 -0.51
C ILE A 135 -1.83 14.61 -0.72
N SER A 136 -0.63 14.48 -0.19
CA SER A 136 0.42 15.48 -0.38
C SER A 136 1.00 15.45 -1.80
N LYS A 137 1.62 16.55 -2.23
CA LYS A 137 2.31 16.61 -3.53
C LYS A 137 3.42 15.57 -3.66
N ASP A 138 4.11 15.25 -2.55
CA ASP A 138 5.16 14.23 -2.54
C ASP A 138 4.58 12.82 -2.74
N GLN A 139 3.50 12.47 -2.01
CA GLN A 139 2.79 11.21 -2.22
C GLN A 139 2.25 11.10 -3.64
N TYR A 140 1.71 12.17 -4.19
CA TYR A 140 1.26 12.21 -5.58
C TYR A 140 2.40 11.87 -6.56
N CYS A 141 3.58 12.44 -6.37
CA CYS A 141 4.75 12.14 -7.20
C CYS A 141 5.21 10.69 -7.03
N GLU A 142 5.16 10.13 -5.81
CA GLU A 142 5.45 8.72 -5.55
C GLU A 142 4.43 7.78 -6.21
N PHE A 143 3.15 8.13 -6.20
CA PHE A 143 2.11 7.36 -6.89
C PHE A 143 2.32 7.37 -8.40
N LEU A 144 2.73 8.49 -9.00
CA LEU A 144 3.09 8.54 -10.42
C LEU A 144 4.31 7.66 -10.73
N LEU A 145 5.35 7.70 -9.90
CA LEU A 145 6.52 6.85 -10.07
C LEU A 145 6.13 5.37 -10.07
N ASN A 146 5.39 4.95 -9.02
CA ASN A 146 5.00 3.55 -8.82
C ASN A 146 3.96 3.08 -9.86
N LEU A 147 3.08 3.96 -10.33
CA LEU A 147 2.15 3.66 -11.43
C LEU A 147 2.91 3.37 -12.72
N GLY A 148 3.88 4.21 -13.08
CA GLY A 148 4.71 3.96 -14.26
C GLY A 148 5.53 2.68 -14.14
N SER A 149 6.10 2.41 -12.96
CA SER A 149 6.77 1.14 -12.66
C SER A 149 5.84 -0.06 -12.80
N SER A 150 4.60 0.06 -12.34
CA SER A 150 3.59 -1.01 -12.44
C SER A 150 3.21 -1.28 -13.90
N TYR A 151 3.03 -0.25 -14.72
CA TYR A 151 2.81 -0.41 -16.16
C TYR A 151 3.99 -1.11 -16.83
N GLN A 152 5.21 -0.70 -16.51
CA GLN A 152 6.42 -1.31 -17.05
C GLN A 152 6.53 -2.80 -16.67
N THR A 153 6.19 -3.18 -15.42
CA THR A 153 6.19 -4.58 -14.97
C THR A 153 5.27 -5.48 -15.80
N ILE A 154 4.14 -4.96 -16.31
CA ILE A 154 3.22 -5.73 -17.16
C ILE A 154 3.45 -5.54 -18.66
N GLY A 155 4.54 -4.85 -19.05
CA GLY A 155 4.92 -4.61 -20.45
C GLY A 155 4.15 -3.47 -21.14
N ASP A 156 3.44 -2.63 -20.39
CA ASP A 156 2.73 -1.47 -20.91
C ASP A 156 3.64 -0.23 -20.94
N SER A 157 4.65 -0.27 -21.81
CA SER A 157 5.69 0.76 -21.86
C SER A 157 5.15 2.14 -22.30
N GLU A 158 4.06 2.18 -23.06
CA GLU A 158 3.43 3.44 -23.47
C GLU A 158 2.84 4.18 -22.27
N ASN A 159 2.01 3.50 -21.47
CA ASN A 159 1.44 4.12 -20.27
C ASN A 159 2.50 4.40 -19.19
N ALA A 160 3.54 3.56 -19.11
CA ALA A 160 4.67 3.80 -18.22
C ALA A 160 5.36 5.14 -18.54
N GLU A 161 5.75 5.36 -19.81
CA GLU A 161 6.45 6.58 -20.21
C GLU A 161 5.56 7.81 -20.09
N ASN A 162 4.29 7.74 -20.51
CA ASN A 162 3.34 8.84 -20.34
C ASN A 162 3.20 9.27 -18.87
N THR A 163 3.18 8.29 -17.95
CA THR A 163 3.09 8.55 -16.51
C THR A 163 4.36 9.21 -15.98
N TRP A 164 5.54 8.74 -16.38
CA TRP A 164 6.81 9.30 -15.95
C TRP A 164 7.11 10.67 -16.56
N GLU A 165 6.72 10.94 -17.79
CA GLU A 165 6.82 12.28 -18.37
C GLU A 165 6.03 13.30 -17.55
N LYS A 166 4.82 12.93 -17.12
CA LYS A 166 4.00 13.76 -16.23
C LYS A 166 4.70 14.01 -14.89
N LEU A 167 5.30 12.98 -14.29
CA LEU A 167 6.10 13.10 -13.06
C LEU A 167 7.29 14.06 -13.25
N LEU A 168 8.05 13.90 -14.33
CA LEU A 168 9.26 14.69 -14.59
C LEU A 168 8.94 16.16 -14.89
N LYS A 169 7.77 16.48 -15.45
CA LYS A 169 7.27 17.86 -15.58
C LYS A 169 7.02 18.52 -14.22
N ILE A 170 6.70 17.74 -13.18
CA ILE A 170 6.42 18.24 -11.83
C ILE A 170 7.71 18.37 -11.01
N ASN A 171 8.56 17.35 -11.04
CA ASN A 171 9.80 17.30 -10.25
C ASN A 171 10.87 16.43 -10.92
N SER A 172 11.49 16.96 -11.98
CA SER A 172 12.58 16.27 -12.67
C SER A 172 13.79 16.01 -11.78
N GLY A 173 14.13 16.95 -10.88
CA GLY A 173 15.34 16.87 -10.04
C GLY A 173 15.37 15.62 -9.15
N LYS A 174 14.33 15.41 -8.33
CA LYS A 174 14.25 14.27 -7.41
C LYS A 174 14.05 12.94 -8.15
N TYR A 175 13.26 12.93 -9.22
CA TYR A 175 12.75 11.69 -9.81
C TYR A 175 13.47 11.19 -11.06
N LYS A 176 14.33 12.00 -11.71
CA LYS A 176 15.01 11.59 -12.96
C LYS A 176 15.74 10.24 -12.85
N LYS A 177 16.58 10.09 -11.83
CA LYS A 177 17.33 8.83 -11.60
C LYS A 177 16.41 7.65 -11.25
N LEU A 178 15.34 7.92 -10.50
CA LEU A 178 14.36 6.89 -10.12
C LEU A 178 13.61 6.37 -11.35
N VAL A 179 13.19 7.27 -12.25
CA VAL A 179 12.55 6.90 -13.52
C VAL A 179 13.51 6.12 -14.43
N GLU A 180 14.78 6.55 -14.54
CA GLU A 180 15.79 5.82 -15.33
C GLU A 180 16.02 4.39 -14.83
N GLN A 181 15.97 4.18 -13.51
CA GLN A 181 16.02 2.84 -12.92
C GLN A 181 14.74 2.06 -13.20
N ALA A 182 13.58 2.67 -12.97
CA ALA A 182 12.28 2.05 -13.15
C ALA A 182 12.00 1.61 -14.60
N ARG A 183 12.55 2.31 -15.60
CA ARG A 183 12.51 1.86 -17.01
C ARG A 183 13.14 0.48 -17.22
N LYS A 184 14.17 0.13 -16.43
CA LYS A 184 14.90 -1.12 -16.57
C LYS A 184 14.27 -2.26 -15.80
N THR A 185 13.71 -1.98 -14.62
CA THR A 185 13.27 -3.03 -13.68
C THR A 185 11.77 -3.02 -13.39
N GLY A 186 11.04 -1.99 -13.83
CA GLY A 186 9.63 -1.81 -13.49
C GLY A 186 9.45 -1.52 -12.01
N GLY A 187 8.57 -2.29 -11.36
CA GLY A 187 8.36 -2.32 -9.92
C GLY A 187 9.19 -3.36 -9.16
N GLU A 188 10.08 -4.08 -9.85
CA GLU A 188 10.94 -5.13 -9.27
C GLU A 188 12.39 -4.67 -9.02
#